data_AF-A0AA43LDS3-F1
#
_entry.id   AF-A0AA43LDS3-F1
#
_cell.length_a   1.000
_cell.length_b   1.000
_cell.length_c   1.000
_cell.angle_alpha   90.00
_cell.angle_beta   90.00
_cell.angle_gamma   90.00
#
_symmetry.space_group_name_H-M   'P 1'
#
loop_
_entity.id
_entity.type
_entity.pdbx_description
1 polymer ?
#
loop_
_entity_poly.entity_id
_entity_poly.type
_entity_poly.pdbx_seq_one_letter_code
_entity_poly.pdbx_strand_id
1 'polypeptide(L)'
;MDEVEGRALLQIEMENLQRALDGDSQSLYDALYIRAYRQSLYPNNNEDLYELNEGLAEYTGVKLSTANIREYIKSRLNYDVSRGYANAFGYFTGSAYAVLLDKLYPEWKCDKDLAYGMIYLIKKTSPQYTFIIEDVYLEKLLDKYNYDKILFNERDELKSFGDIARFQELLKPETTKLLITNSRINFTYNPHDRVITVEDAVLLRNMTLTGEWGQINVKKGIVRLNNWSAFYLLPPKRIVENIVEGDDYKIQINQGWKVAEKDGIYTIEKE
;
A
#
# COMPACT_ATOMS: atom_id res chain seq x y z
N MET A 1 -0.81 0.49 8.89
CA MET A 1 0.24 -0.25 8.14
C MET A 1 0.73 0.49 6.88
N ASP A 2 0.07 1.55 6.41
CA ASP A 2 0.56 2.36 5.26
C ASP A 2 1.51 3.50 5.66
N GLU A 3 1.74 3.66 6.95
CA GLU A 3 2.71 4.58 7.51
C GLU A 3 4.13 4.19 7.07
N VAL A 4 4.98 5.20 6.86
CA VAL A 4 6.33 5.04 6.32
C VAL A 4 7.15 4.06 7.15
N GLU A 5 7.12 4.20 8.47
CA GLU A 5 7.85 3.34 9.41
C GLU A 5 7.36 1.89 9.34
N GLY A 6 6.04 1.69 9.25
CA GLY A 6 5.45 0.35 9.10
C GLY A 6 5.89 -0.34 7.81
N ARG A 7 5.87 0.40 6.69
CA ARG A 7 6.31 -0.11 5.38
C ARG A 7 7.80 -0.41 5.33
N ALA A 8 8.62 0.46 5.92
CA ALA A 8 10.06 0.25 6.03
C ALA A 8 10.39 -1.03 6.81
N LEU A 9 9.72 -1.25 7.94
CA LEU A 9 9.87 -2.48 8.73
C LEU A 9 9.33 -3.72 8.00
N LEU A 10 8.23 -3.60 7.24
CA LEU A 10 7.70 -4.68 6.41
C LEU A 10 8.71 -5.12 5.34
N GLN A 11 9.46 -4.19 4.76
CA GLN A 11 10.53 -4.54 3.80
C GLN A 11 11.61 -5.41 4.46
N ILE A 12 12.03 -5.06 5.68
CA ILE A 12 12.99 -5.86 6.46
C ILE A 12 12.42 -7.25 6.76
N GLU A 13 11.16 -7.33 7.17
CA GLU A 13 10.47 -8.60 7.42
C GLU A 13 10.47 -9.48 6.16
N MET A 14 10.08 -8.94 5.00
CA MET A 14 10.04 -9.69 3.74
C MET A 14 11.42 -10.18 3.30
N GLU A 15 12.47 -9.35 3.45
CA GLU A 15 13.85 -9.75 3.15
C GLU A 15 14.31 -10.92 4.04
N ASN A 16 14.00 -10.87 5.33
CA ASN A 16 14.30 -11.95 6.26
C ASN A 16 13.51 -13.22 5.95
N LEU A 17 12.24 -13.09 5.57
CA LEU A 17 11.41 -14.24 5.16
C LEU A 17 11.95 -14.94 3.92
N GLN A 18 12.52 -14.20 2.95
CA GLN A 18 13.17 -14.81 1.80
C GLN A 18 14.33 -15.73 2.22
N ARG A 19 15.18 -15.26 3.15
CA ARG A 19 16.30 -16.05 3.70
C ARG A 19 15.83 -17.22 4.57
N ALA A 20 14.78 -17.00 5.36
CA ALA A 20 14.17 -18.03 6.19
C ALA A 20 13.64 -19.20 5.34
N LEU A 21 13.06 -18.92 4.18
CA LEU A 21 12.60 -19.93 3.23
C LEU A 21 13.75 -20.80 2.69
N ASP A 22 14.98 -20.28 2.65
CA ASP A 22 16.21 -21.02 2.33
C ASP A 22 16.78 -21.81 3.52
N GLY A 23 16.14 -21.71 4.69
CA GLY A 23 16.48 -22.47 5.89
C GLY A 23 17.32 -21.70 6.90
N ASP A 24 17.52 -20.40 6.73
CA ASP A 24 18.17 -19.56 7.73
C ASP A 24 17.25 -19.30 8.93
N SER A 25 17.49 -20.02 10.02
CA SER A 25 16.73 -19.87 11.26
C SER A 25 16.92 -18.51 11.93
N GLN A 26 18.09 -17.88 11.79
CA GLN A 26 18.32 -16.55 12.37
C GLN A 26 17.49 -15.50 11.62
N SER A 27 17.40 -15.60 10.30
CA SER A 27 16.52 -14.72 9.53
C SER A 27 15.04 -14.92 9.89
N LEU A 28 14.58 -16.13 10.20
CA LEU A 28 13.21 -16.32 10.70
C LEU A 28 12.99 -15.62 12.05
N TYR A 29 13.95 -15.74 12.96
CA TYR A 29 13.92 -15.02 14.24
C TYR A 29 13.82 -13.50 14.01
N ASP A 30 14.68 -12.95 13.16
CA ASP A 30 14.72 -11.52 12.81
C ASP A 30 13.39 -11.05 12.18
N ALA A 31 12.79 -11.84 11.27
CA ALA A 31 11.48 -11.53 10.68
C ALA A 31 10.37 -11.44 11.73
N LEU A 32 10.29 -12.44 12.61
CA LEU A 32 9.29 -12.48 13.68
C LEU A 32 9.50 -11.32 14.68
N TYR A 33 10.76 -10.99 14.97
CA TYR A 33 11.11 -9.89 15.86
C TYR A 33 10.66 -8.54 15.29
N ILE A 34 10.97 -8.27 14.01
CA ILE A 34 10.54 -7.06 13.31
C ILE A 34 9.03 -6.99 13.21
N ARG A 35 8.35 -8.11 12.93
CA ARG A 35 6.88 -8.16 12.94
C ARG A 35 6.31 -7.76 14.30
N ALA A 36 6.81 -8.34 15.38
CA ALA A 36 6.33 -8.03 16.72
C ALA A 36 6.56 -6.55 17.08
N TYR A 37 7.74 -6.02 16.76
CA TYR A 37 8.03 -4.60 16.94
C TYR A 37 7.07 -3.73 16.13
N ARG A 38 6.85 -4.06 14.85
CA ARG A 38 5.92 -3.33 13.98
C ARG A 38 4.48 -3.36 14.51
N GLN A 39 4.00 -4.50 14.98
CA GLN A 39 2.67 -4.60 15.62
C GLN A 39 2.58 -3.79 16.92
N SER A 40 3.68 -3.66 17.67
CA SER A 40 3.71 -2.83 18.88
C SER A 40 3.55 -1.33 18.59
N LEU A 41 3.99 -0.86 17.41
CA LEU A 41 3.77 0.52 16.95
C LEU A 41 2.32 0.78 16.53
N TYR A 42 1.58 -0.27 16.15
CA TYR A 42 0.19 -0.19 15.67
C TYR A 42 -0.70 -1.20 16.41
N PRO A 43 -1.06 -0.98 17.69
CA PRO A 43 -1.78 -1.97 18.50
C PRO A 43 -3.15 -2.39 17.95
N ASN A 44 -3.80 -1.55 17.13
CA ASN A 44 -5.09 -1.81 16.50
C ASN A 44 -4.97 -2.43 15.10
N ASN A 45 -3.81 -2.98 14.75
CA ASN A 45 -3.62 -3.66 13.47
C ASN A 45 -4.49 -4.93 13.37
N ASN A 46 -4.73 -5.38 12.14
CA ASN A 46 -5.47 -6.60 11.82
C ASN A 46 -4.61 -7.60 11.02
N GLU A 47 -3.29 -7.54 11.15
CA GLU A 47 -2.38 -8.22 10.24
C GLU A 47 -2.52 -9.74 10.28
N ASP A 48 -2.57 -10.32 11.48
CA ASP A 48 -2.66 -11.76 11.65
C ASP A 48 -3.98 -12.30 11.06
N LEU A 49 -5.09 -11.58 11.24
CA LEU A 49 -6.38 -11.92 10.65
C LEU A 49 -6.34 -11.81 9.13
N TYR A 50 -5.70 -10.76 8.60
CA TYR A 50 -5.56 -10.56 7.17
C TYR A 50 -4.71 -11.66 6.52
N GLU A 51 -3.63 -12.09 7.16
CA GLU A 51 -2.80 -13.22 6.72
C GLU A 51 -3.52 -14.56 6.81
N LEU A 52 -4.36 -14.76 7.82
CA LEU A 52 -5.22 -15.95 7.89
C LEU A 52 -6.19 -16.00 6.71
N ASN A 53 -6.80 -14.86 6.34
CA ASN A 53 -7.77 -14.84 5.25
C ASN A 53 -7.11 -14.89 3.87
N GLU A 54 -6.18 -13.98 3.59
CA GLU A 54 -5.58 -13.85 2.26
C GLU A 54 -4.34 -14.73 2.08
N GLY A 55 -3.49 -14.82 3.10
CA GLY A 55 -2.26 -15.59 3.06
C GLY A 55 -2.48 -17.09 2.96
N LEU A 56 -3.48 -17.64 3.66
CA LEU A 56 -3.85 -19.06 3.55
C LEU A 56 -4.48 -19.38 2.18
N ALA A 57 -5.28 -18.47 1.63
CA ALA A 57 -5.86 -18.62 0.30
C ALA A 57 -4.75 -18.65 -0.77
N GLU A 58 -3.82 -17.69 -0.74
CA GLU A 58 -2.65 -17.64 -1.62
C GLU A 58 -1.82 -18.92 -1.48
N TYR A 59 -1.43 -19.27 -0.25
CA TYR A 59 -0.66 -20.48 0.03
C TYR A 59 -1.33 -21.72 -0.55
N THR A 60 -2.64 -21.90 -0.35
CA THR A 60 -3.38 -23.07 -0.82
C THR A 60 -3.41 -23.11 -2.35
N GLY A 61 -3.73 -21.99 -3.00
CA GLY A 61 -3.75 -21.89 -4.46
C GLY A 61 -2.39 -22.22 -5.07
N VAL A 62 -1.33 -21.66 -4.51
CA VAL A 62 0.05 -21.89 -4.96
C VAL A 62 0.46 -23.35 -4.70
N LYS A 63 0.21 -23.90 -3.51
CA LYS A 63 0.55 -25.28 -3.15
C LYS A 63 -0.03 -26.31 -4.12
N LEU A 64 -1.23 -26.05 -4.64
CA LEU A 64 -1.91 -26.92 -5.59
C LEU A 64 -1.49 -26.70 -7.06
N SER A 65 -0.87 -25.57 -7.39
CA SER A 65 -0.63 -25.16 -8.77
C SER A 65 0.84 -25.06 -9.19
N THR A 66 1.79 -25.07 -8.25
CA THR A 66 3.23 -25.05 -8.57
C THR A 66 3.98 -26.25 -8.04
N ALA A 67 4.96 -26.71 -8.83
CA ALA A 67 5.92 -27.74 -8.41
C ALA A 67 6.93 -27.23 -7.38
N ASN A 68 7.20 -25.92 -7.32
CA ASN A 68 8.14 -25.32 -6.39
C ASN A 68 7.54 -24.09 -5.70
N ILE A 69 6.75 -24.36 -4.66
CA ILE A 69 6.11 -23.31 -3.85
C ILE A 69 7.13 -22.36 -3.21
N ARG A 70 8.29 -22.87 -2.76
CA ARG A 70 9.30 -22.06 -2.09
C ARG A 70 9.81 -20.94 -3.01
N GLU A 71 10.25 -21.29 -4.21
CA GLU A 71 10.77 -20.31 -5.17
C GLU A 71 9.68 -19.34 -5.63
N TYR A 72 8.45 -19.83 -5.83
CA TYR A 72 7.33 -18.94 -6.14
C TYR A 72 7.12 -17.89 -5.03
N ILE A 73 6.99 -18.31 -3.77
CA ILE A 73 6.74 -17.40 -2.65
C ILE A 73 7.93 -16.44 -2.43
N LYS A 74 9.18 -16.92 -2.52
CA LYS A 74 10.37 -16.05 -2.47
C LYS A 74 10.30 -14.93 -3.50
N SER A 75 9.91 -15.23 -4.74
CA SER A 75 9.80 -14.22 -5.79
C SER A 75 8.75 -13.13 -5.49
N ARG A 76 7.74 -13.45 -4.67
CA ARG A 76 6.64 -12.54 -4.29
C ARG A 76 6.98 -11.65 -3.09
N LEU A 77 7.96 -12.04 -2.29
CA LEU A 77 8.50 -11.24 -1.18
C LEU A 77 9.43 -10.11 -1.67
N ASN A 78 9.63 -9.95 -2.98
CA ASN A 78 10.38 -8.84 -3.55
C ASN A 78 9.61 -7.52 -3.35
N TYR A 79 10.10 -6.71 -2.42
CA TYR A 79 9.52 -5.42 -2.09
C TYR A 79 9.80 -4.36 -3.17
N ASP A 80 8.78 -3.60 -3.53
CA ASP A 80 8.85 -2.47 -4.47
C ASP A 80 8.20 -1.25 -3.81
N VAL A 81 9.02 -0.28 -3.40
CA VAL A 81 8.60 0.94 -2.69
C VAL A 81 7.45 1.68 -3.40
N SER A 82 7.40 1.62 -4.73
CA SER A 82 6.37 2.29 -5.53
C SER A 82 4.99 1.65 -5.43
N ARG A 83 4.89 0.45 -4.87
CA ARG A 83 3.66 -0.33 -4.79
C ARG A 83 2.91 -0.17 -3.49
N GLY A 84 1.58 -0.23 -3.59
CA GLY A 84 0.71 -0.32 -2.43
C GLY A 84 0.79 -1.70 -1.78
N TYR A 85 1.10 -1.76 -0.48
CA TYR A 85 1.18 -3.01 0.28
C TYR A 85 0.07 -3.18 1.31
N ALA A 86 -0.67 -2.11 1.67
CA ALA A 86 -1.81 -2.19 2.58
C ALA A 86 -2.78 -3.33 2.25
N ASN A 87 -3.03 -3.55 0.96
CA ASN A 87 -4.01 -4.52 0.48
C ASN A 87 -3.33 -5.74 -0.18
N ALA A 88 -2.03 -5.95 0.03
CA ALA A 88 -1.30 -7.02 -0.65
C ALA A 88 -0.29 -7.76 0.24
N PHE A 89 0.20 -7.17 1.33
CA PHE A 89 1.26 -7.79 2.13
C PHE A 89 0.87 -9.16 2.68
N GLY A 90 -0.39 -9.33 3.10
CA GLY A 90 -0.89 -10.57 3.72
C GLY A 90 -0.81 -11.78 2.79
N TYR A 91 -0.97 -11.58 1.47
CA TYR A 91 -0.72 -12.62 0.47
C TYR A 91 0.76 -13.05 0.46
N PHE A 92 1.70 -12.13 0.71
CA PHE A 92 3.14 -12.40 0.64
C PHE A 92 3.70 -12.97 1.94
N THR A 93 3.50 -12.27 3.07
CA THR A 93 4.04 -12.69 4.36
C THR A 93 3.27 -13.88 4.92
N GLY A 94 1.94 -13.90 4.79
CA GLY A 94 1.11 -15.00 5.26
C GLY A 94 1.42 -16.33 4.56
N SER A 95 1.59 -16.31 3.24
CA SER A 95 1.98 -17.51 2.49
C SER A 95 3.40 -17.97 2.82
N ALA A 96 4.34 -17.05 3.06
CA ALA A 96 5.69 -17.39 3.53
C ALA A 96 5.67 -18.08 4.89
N TYR A 97 4.91 -17.57 5.86
CA TYR A 97 4.75 -18.22 7.17
C TYR A 97 4.08 -19.59 7.05
N ALA A 98 3.07 -19.76 6.18
CA ALA A 98 2.45 -21.06 5.92
C ALA A 98 3.46 -22.09 5.36
N VAL A 99 4.32 -21.68 4.41
CA VAL A 99 5.40 -22.55 3.88
C VAL A 99 6.43 -22.90 4.95
N LEU A 100 6.77 -21.96 5.85
CA LEU A 100 7.68 -22.22 6.96
C LEU A 100 7.05 -23.20 7.96
N LEU A 101 5.75 -23.05 8.26
CA LEU A 101 5.00 -23.95 9.14
C LEU A 101 4.93 -25.38 8.58
N ASP A 102 4.83 -25.56 7.26
CA ASP A 102 4.92 -26.90 6.64
C ASP A 102 6.19 -27.67 7.06
N LYS A 103 7.29 -26.95 7.29
CA LYS A 103 8.57 -27.52 7.74
C LYS A 103 8.66 -27.62 9.26
N LEU A 104 8.25 -26.57 9.98
CA LEU A 104 8.42 -26.47 11.43
C LEU A 104 7.41 -27.31 12.21
N TYR A 105 6.19 -27.44 11.70
CA TYR A 105 5.10 -28.12 12.38
C TYR A 105 4.12 -28.72 11.37
N PRO A 106 4.39 -29.90 10.77
CA PRO A 106 3.62 -30.43 9.63
C PRO A 106 2.10 -30.53 9.84
N GLU A 107 1.64 -30.71 11.09
CA GLU A 107 0.22 -30.82 11.46
C GLU A 107 -0.49 -29.47 11.70
N TRP A 108 0.20 -28.33 11.49
CA TRP A 108 -0.29 -26.98 11.81
C TRP A 108 -1.68 -26.66 11.25
N LYS A 109 -2.03 -27.21 10.09
CA LYS A 109 -3.31 -26.97 9.39
C LYS A 109 -4.53 -27.49 10.16
N CYS A 110 -4.33 -28.48 11.04
CA CYS A 110 -5.38 -29.08 11.85
C CYS A 110 -5.34 -28.58 13.31
N ASP A 111 -4.36 -27.77 13.68
CA ASP A 111 -4.26 -27.24 15.04
C ASP A 111 -5.38 -26.21 15.25
N LYS A 112 -6.21 -26.44 16.27
CA LYS A 112 -7.29 -25.52 16.67
C LYS A 112 -6.78 -24.11 16.98
N ASP A 113 -5.52 -23.98 17.35
CA ASP A 113 -4.91 -22.70 17.69
C ASP A 113 -4.47 -21.91 16.44
N LEU A 114 -4.64 -22.45 15.22
CA LEU A 114 -4.46 -21.69 13.98
C LEU A 114 -5.34 -20.42 13.95
N ALA A 115 -6.50 -20.45 14.61
CA ALA A 115 -7.37 -19.29 14.75
C ALA A 115 -6.71 -18.10 15.47
N TYR A 116 -5.65 -18.33 16.25
CA TYR A 116 -4.85 -17.27 16.88
C TYR A 116 -3.73 -16.73 15.98
N GLY A 117 -3.55 -17.27 14.77
CA GLY A 117 -2.58 -16.80 13.78
C GLY A 117 -1.41 -17.76 13.55
N MET A 118 -0.82 -17.70 12.35
CA MET A 118 0.33 -18.54 11.98
C MET A 118 1.56 -18.23 12.84
N ILE A 119 1.79 -16.96 13.17
CA ILE A 119 2.90 -16.53 14.03
C ILE A 119 2.76 -17.08 15.46
N TYR A 120 1.53 -17.09 15.99
CA TYR A 120 1.23 -17.72 17.27
C TYR A 120 1.61 -19.21 17.25
N LEU A 121 1.22 -19.95 16.20
CA LEU A 121 1.59 -21.36 16.04
C LEU A 121 3.10 -21.58 15.96
N ILE A 122 3.83 -20.73 15.22
CA ILE A 122 5.31 -20.82 15.15
C ILE A 122 5.90 -20.68 16.55
N LYS A 123 5.50 -19.65 17.31
CA LYS A 123 6.01 -19.42 18.68
C LYS A 123 5.64 -20.55 19.64
N LYS A 124 4.42 -21.08 19.54
CA LYS A 124 3.93 -22.21 20.35
C LYS A 124 4.74 -23.49 20.10
N THR A 125 5.05 -23.78 18.84
CA THR A 125 5.65 -25.07 18.43
C THR A 125 7.18 -25.03 18.36
N SER A 126 7.76 -23.82 18.29
CA SER A 126 9.20 -23.58 18.20
C SER A 126 9.61 -22.49 19.19
N PRO A 127 9.81 -22.83 20.48
CA PRO A 127 10.11 -21.87 21.55
C PRO A 127 11.36 -21.02 21.32
N GLN A 128 12.30 -21.46 20.47
CA GLN A 128 13.46 -20.68 20.07
C GLN A 128 13.12 -19.38 19.34
N TYR A 129 11.90 -19.24 18.83
CA TYR A 129 11.39 -18.02 18.21
C TYR A 129 10.53 -17.16 19.15
N THR A 130 10.60 -17.42 20.45
CA THR A 130 10.03 -16.54 21.47
C THR A 130 11.06 -15.50 21.91
N PHE A 131 10.61 -14.27 22.14
CA PHE A 131 11.47 -13.14 22.47
C PHE A 131 10.67 -12.02 23.13
N ILE A 132 11.40 -11.12 23.78
CA ILE A 132 10.91 -9.81 24.24
C ILE A 132 11.62 -8.76 23.38
N ILE A 133 10.94 -7.66 23.09
CA ILE A 133 11.56 -6.56 22.36
C ILE A 133 12.55 -5.86 23.29
N GLU A 134 13.82 -5.91 22.93
CA GLU A 134 14.94 -5.24 23.58
C GLU A 134 15.53 -4.18 22.65
N ASP A 135 15.66 -2.94 23.14
CA ASP A 135 16.13 -1.80 22.34
C ASP A 135 17.51 -2.06 21.71
N VAL A 136 18.44 -2.64 22.47
CA VAL A 136 19.81 -2.94 22.00
C VAL A 136 19.82 -3.94 20.83
N TYR A 137 18.91 -4.92 20.84
CA TYR A 137 18.80 -5.87 19.73
C TYR A 137 18.13 -5.22 18.53
N LEU A 138 17.06 -4.44 18.77
CA LEU A 138 16.36 -3.71 17.74
C LEU A 138 17.30 -2.76 16.99
N GLU A 139 18.08 -1.94 17.68
CA GLU A 139 19.05 -1.01 17.07
C GLU A 139 20.03 -1.75 16.15
N LYS A 140 20.66 -2.82 16.64
CA LYS A 140 21.57 -3.65 15.83
C LYS A 140 20.88 -4.23 14.60
N LEU A 141 19.63 -4.64 14.74
CA LEU A 141 18.86 -5.21 13.65
C LEU A 141 18.51 -4.15 12.60
N LEU A 142 18.07 -2.97 13.03
CA LEU A 142 17.79 -1.84 12.13
C LEU A 142 19.06 -1.38 11.38
N ASP A 143 20.20 -1.34 12.07
CA ASP A 143 21.51 -1.04 11.46
C ASP A 143 21.91 -2.09 10.42
N LYS A 144 21.81 -3.38 10.75
CA LYS A 144 22.11 -4.51 9.86
C LYS A 144 21.39 -4.39 8.52
N TYR A 145 20.16 -3.87 8.53
CA TYR A 145 19.29 -3.74 7.37
C TYR A 145 19.27 -2.33 6.76
N ASN A 146 20.13 -1.41 7.22
CA ASN A 146 20.17 -0.02 6.76
C ASN A 146 18.78 0.66 6.81
N TYR A 147 18.08 0.51 7.94
CA TYR A 147 16.72 1.01 8.12
C TYR A 147 16.57 2.48 7.75
N ASP A 148 17.53 3.34 8.10
CA ASP A 148 17.51 4.77 7.75
C ASP A 148 17.44 5.01 6.23
N LYS A 149 18.14 4.17 5.44
CA LYS A 149 18.10 4.27 3.98
C LYS A 149 16.75 3.82 3.43
N ILE A 150 16.17 2.76 3.99
CA ILE A 150 14.83 2.29 3.63
C ILE A 150 13.79 3.37 3.94
N LEU A 151 13.86 3.94 5.15
CA LEU A 151 12.96 4.99 5.61
C LEU A 151 13.07 6.25 4.74
N PHE A 152 14.29 6.63 4.34
CA PHE A 152 14.50 7.70 3.37
C PHE A 152 13.80 7.40 2.04
N ASN A 153 13.94 6.20 1.50
CA ASN A 153 13.32 5.82 0.22
C ASN A 153 11.79 5.84 0.30
N GLU A 154 11.20 5.33 1.39
CA GLU A 154 9.74 5.40 1.63
C GLU A 154 9.23 6.85 1.72
N ARG A 155 9.98 7.73 2.39
CA ARG A 155 9.66 9.17 2.47
C ARG A 155 9.82 9.86 1.12
N ASP A 156 10.82 9.48 0.34
CA ASP A 156 11.02 10.04 -0.99
C ASP A 156 9.93 9.60 -1.96
N GLU A 157 9.49 8.34 -1.87
CA GLU A 157 8.36 7.84 -2.64
C GLU A 157 7.08 8.61 -2.33
N LEU A 158 6.80 8.94 -1.05
CA LEU A 158 5.64 9.77 -0.70
C LEU A 158 5.65 11.13 -1.41
N LYS A 159 6.81 11.75 -1.64
CA LYS A 159 6.91 13.03 -2.35
C LYS A 159 6.45 12.93 -3.81
N SER A 160 6.44 11.73 -4.39
CA SER A 160 5.93 11.53 -5.76
C SER A 160 4.43 11.82 -5.89
N PHE A 161 3.68 11.83 -4.78
CA PHE A 161 2.28 12.24 -4.73
C PHE A 161 2.08 13.77 -4.71
N GLY A 162 3.17 14.54 -4.67
CA GLY A 162 3.14 15.98 -4.48
C GLY A 162 2.89 16.36 -3.02
N ASP A 163 2.19 17.47 -2.80
CA ASP A 163 1.88 17.97 -1.46
C ASP A 163 0.62 17.29 -0.91
N ILE A 164 0.82 16.17 -0.21
CA ILE A 164 -0.27 15.34 0.35
C ILE A 164 -1.18 16.16 1.28
N ALA A 165 -0.63 17.10 2.04
CA ALA A 165 -1.42 17.93 2.95
C ALA A 165 -2.39 18.84 2.18
N ARG A 166 -1.93 19.47 1.08
CA ARG A 166 -2.82 20.24 0.20
C ARG A 166 -3.90 19.38 -0.43
N PHE A 167 -3.61 18.12 -0.77
CA PHE A 167 -4.62 17.20 -1.28
C PHE A 167 -5.65 16.80 -0.22
N GLN A 168 -5.24 16.59 1.03
CA GLN A 168 -6.16 16.34 2.14
C GLN A 168 -7.11 17.52 2.37
N GLU A 169 -6.62 18.75 2.27
CA GLU A 169 -7.45 19.95 2.40
C GLU A 169 -8.58 20.03 1.37
N LEU A 170 -8.42 19.41 0.19
CA LEU A 170 -9.47 19.37 -0.84
C LEU A 170 -10.75 18.68 -0.37
N LEU A 171 -10.74 17.91 0.71
CA LEU A 171 -11.95 17.30 1.28
C LEU A 171 -12.81 18.32 2.02
N LYS A 172 -12.23 19.43 2.49
CA LYS A 172 -12.98 20.48 3.19
C LYS A 172 -13.85 21.28 2.21
N PRO A 173 -15.12 21.57 2.53
CA PRO A 173 -16.04 22.25 1.62
C PRO A 173 -15.52 23.60 1.08
N GLU A 174 -14.87 24.39 1.92
CA GLU A 174 -14.40 25.75 1.64
C GLU A 174 -13.09 25.83 0.85
N THR A 175 -12.40 24.70 0.62
CA THR A 175 -11.09 24.71 -0.05
C THR A 175 -11.27 24.88 -1.55
N THR A 176 -10.55 25.84 -2.15
CA THR A 176 -10.53 26.04 -3.59
C THR A 176 -9.99 24.79 -4.30
N LYS A 177 -10.76 24.24 -5.25
CA LYS A 177 -10.43 22.98 -5.92
C LYS A 177 -11.03 22.90 -7.32
N LEU A 178 -10.48 22.02 -8.15
CA LEU A 178 -11.14 21.56 -9.37
C LEU A 178 -11.93 20.29 -9.06
N LEU A 179 -13.25 20.36 -9.26
CA LEU A 179 -14.22 19.29 -9.04
C LEU A 179 -14.59 18.63 -10.36
N ILE A 180 -14.33 17.32 -10.45
CA ILE A 180 -14.80 16.49 -11.55
C ILE A 180 -15.83 15.50 -11.00
N THR A 181 -17.10 15.71 -11.32
CA THR A 181 -18.17 14.78 -10.95
C THR A 181 -18.07 13.51 -11.79
N ASN A 182 -18.35 12.37 -11.19
CA ASN A 182 -18.40 11.10 -11.90
C ASN A 182 -19.75 10.93 -12.61
N SER A 183 -19.93 11.63 -13.72
CA SER A 183 -21.12 11.57 -14.59
C SER A 183 -20.96 10.55 -15.72
N ARG A 184 -20.55 9.32 -15.38
CA ARG A 184 -20.17 8.24 -16.32
C ARG A 184 -18.86 8.52 -17.08
N ILE A 185 -17.88 9.08 -16.38
CA ILE A 185 -16.53 9.24 -16.94
C ILE A 185 -15.81 7.90 -16.99
N ASN A 186 -14.95 7.72 -17.99
CA ASN A 186 -14.02 6.60 -18.05
C ASN A 186 -12.71 6.98 -17.34
N PHE A 187 -12.05 6.02 -16.72
CA PHE A 187 -10.76 6.25 -16.09
C PHE A 187 -9.80 5.07 -16.21
N THR A 188 -8.51 5.37 -16.24
CA THR A 188 -7.43 4.38 -16.20
C THR A 188 -6.40 4.81 -15.16
N TYR A 189 -5.83 3.83 -14.45
CA TYR A 189 -4.78 4.02 -13.46
C TYR A 189 -3.93 2.75 -13.37
N ASN A 190 -2.73 2.84 -12.77
CA ASN A 190 -1.93 1.66 -12.47
C ASN A 190 -2.38 1.05 -11.13
N PRO A 191 -2.98 -0.16 -11.10
CA PRO A 191 -3.43 -0.78 -9.86
C PRO A 191 -2.28 -1.22 -8.95
N HIS A 192 -1.05 -1.24 -9.46
CA HIS A 192 0.12 -1.54 -8.66
C HIS A 192 0.69 -0.32 -7.93
N ASP A 193 0.33 0.91 -8.33
CA ASP A 193 0.85 2.09 -7.65
C ASP A 193 0.39 2.13 -6.18
N ARG A 194 1.23 2.71 -5.32
CA ARG A 194 0.83 3.07 -3.96
C ARG A 194 -0.43 3.94 -4.00
N VAL A 195 -1.27 3.74 -3.01
CA VAL A 195 -2.48 4.53 -2.76
C VAL A 195 -2.36 5.11 -1.36
N ILE A 196 -2.69 6.39 -1.20
CA ILE A 196 -2.68 7.03 0.12
C ILE A 196 -4.13 7.23 0.56
N THR A 197 -4.51 6.62 1.67
CA THR A 197 -5.83 6.82 2.28
C THR A 197 -5.88 8.21 2.92
N VAL A 198 -6.94 8.97 2.62
CA VAL A 198 -7.16 10.32 3.14
C VAL A 198 -8.63 10.46 3.54
N GLU A 199 -8.92 10.30 4.84
CA GLU A 199 -10.29 10.30 5.38
C GLU A 199 -11.23 9.36 4.58
N ASP A 200 -12.35 9.89 4.05
CA ASP A 200 -13.32 9.17 3.21
C ASP A 200 -12.96 9.16 1.70
N ALA A 201 -11.68 9.27 1.40
CA ALA A 201 -11.15 9.28 0.04
C ALA A 201 -9.77 8.61 -0.04
N VAL A 202 -9.25 8.52 -1.26
CA VAL A 202 -7.86 8.14 -1.50
C VAL A 202 -7.20 9.11 -2.47
N LEU A 203 -5.91 9.32 -2.28
CA LEU A 203 -5.05 10.06 -3.19
C LEU A 203 -4.32 9.06 -4.11
N LEU A 204 -4.47 9.30 -5.41
CA LEU A 204 -3.93 8.49 -6.49
C LEU A 204 -2.97 9.32 -7.35
N ARG A 205 -2.09 8.63 -8.08
CA ARG A 205 -1.19 9.20 -9.08
C ARG A 205 -1.36 8.48 -10.42
N ASN A 206 -0.75 9.01 -11.48
CA ASN A 206 -0.74 8.37 -12.81
C ASN A 206 -2.14 7.97 -13.32
N MET A 207 -3.12 8.87 -13.18
CA MET A 207 -4.52 8.62 -13.53
C MET A 207 -4.92 9.43 -14.76
N THR A 208 -5.70 8.81 -15.65
CA THR A 208 -6.35 9.49 -16.77
C THR A 208 -7.86 9.43 -16.58
N LEU A 209 -8.52 10.58 -16.72
CA LEU A 209 -9.99 10.69 -16.75
C LEU A 209 -10.43 11.13 -18.13
N THR A 210 -11.50 10.54 -18.65
CA THR A 210 -12.08 10.90 -19.95
C THR A 210 -13.60 11.03 -19.82
N GLY A 211 -14.14 12.17 -20.22
CA GLY A 211 -15.58 12.41 -20.30
C GLY A 211 -15.95 13.12 -21.60
N GLU A 212 -17.24 13.46 -21.77
CA GLU A 212 -17.68 14.24 -22.93
C GLU A 212 -16.98 15.62 -23.01
N TRP A 213 -16.64 16.17 -21.85
CA TRP A 213 -15.92 17.43 -21.70
C TRP A 213 -14.46 17.39 -22.15
N GLY A 214 -13.88 16.20 -22.34
CA GLY A 214 -12.49 16.03 -22.75
C GLY A 214 -11.71 15.02 -21.92
N GLN A 215 -10.40 15.26 -21.76
CA GLN A 215 -9.48 14.34 -21.08
C GLN A 215 -8.59 15.07 -20.08
N ILE A 216 -8.41 14.47 -18.89
CA ILE A 216 -7.45 14.89 -17.87
C ILE A 216 -6.36 13.84 -17.77
N ASN A 217 -5.10 14.26 -17.82
CA ASN A 217 -3.94 13.43 -17.53
C ASN A 217 -3.30 13.93 -16.23
N VAL A 218 -3.34 13.13 -15.17
CA VAL A 218 -2.78 13.44 -13.84
C VAL A 218 -1.50 12.64 -13.61
N LYS A 219 -0.43 13.33 -13.21
CA LYS A 219 0.86 12.70 -12.90
C LYS A 219 1.00 12.36 -11.42
N LYS A 220 0.85 13.34 -10.52
CA LYS A 220 1.22 13.17 -9.11
C LYS A 220 0.04 12.96 -8.15
N GLY A 221 -1.05 13.70 -8.29
CA GLY A 221 -2.09 13.66 -7.27
C GLY A 221 -3.48 13.99 -7.80
N ILE A 222 -4.43 13.09 -7.52
CA ILE A 222 -5.87 13.28 -7.64
C ILE A 222 -6.55 12.59 -6.45
N VAL A 223 -7.44 13.31 -5.78
CA VAL A 223 -8.25 12.75 -4.70
C VAL A 223 -9.50 12.14 -5.30
N ARG A 224 -9.77 10.87 -5.02
CA ARG A 224 -10.99 10.16 -5.42
C ARG A 224 -11.77 9.79 -4.16
N LEU A 225 -13.01 10.26 -4.06
CA LEU A 225 -13.90 9.89 -2.97
C LEU A 225 -14.20 8.39 -2.95
N ASN A 226 -14.35 7.81 -1.77
CA ASN A 226 -14.57 6.36 -1.61
C ASN A 226 -15.91 5.89 -2.22
N ASN A 227 -16.92 6.76 -2.25
CA ASN A 227 -18.20 6.51 -2.90
C ASN A 227 -18.16 6.70 -4.43
N TRP A 228 -16.99 7.01 -5.00
CA TRP A 228 -16.78 7.26 -6.43
C TRP A 228 -17.60 8.40 -7.04
N SER A 229 -18.20 9.27 -6.25
CA SER A 229 -19.08 10.32 -6.78
C SER A 229 -18.32 11.45 -7.47
N ALA A 230 -17.07 11.69 -7.08
CA ALA A 230 -16.25 12.78 -7.61
C ALA A 230 -14.74 12.55 -7.43
N PHE A 231 -14.00 13.36 -8.19
CA PHE A 231 -12.55 13.49 -8.12
C PHE A 231 -12.19 14.96 -7.89
N TYR A 232 -11.21 15.21 -7.02
CA TYR A 232 -10.71 16.55 -6.72
C TYR A 232 -9.25 16.70 -7.14
N LEU A 233 -8.97 17.83 -7.76
CA LEU A 233 -7.65 18.28 -8.15
C LEU A 233 -7.35 19.63 -7.51
N LEU A 234 -6.06 19.95 -7.36
CA LEU A 234 -5.65 21.30 -7.01
C LEU A 234 -6.15 22.30 -8.07
N PRO A 235 -6.44 23.56 -7.70
CA PRO A 235 -6.99 24.54 -8.62
C PRO A 235 -6.07 24.76 -9.84
N PRO A 236 -6.65 25.09 -11.02
CA PRO A 236 -5.87 25.39 -12.20
C PRO A 236 -4.89 26.54 -11.97
N LYS A 237 -3.68 26.44 -12.54
CA LYS A 237 -2.73 27.56 -12.60
C LYS A 237 -2.93 28.42 -13.82
N ARG A 238 -3.35 27.80 -14.92
CA ARG A 238 -3.48 28.46 -16.22
C ARG A 238 -4.60 27.81 -17.01
N ILE A 239 -5.45 28.66 -17.59
CA ILE A 239 -6.52 28.27 -18.52
C ILE A 239 -6.30 29.09 -19.78
N VAL A 240 -6.03 28.42 -20.91
CA VAL A 240 -5.83 29.07 -22.22
C VAL A 240 -6.65 28.28 -23.24
N GLU A 241 -7.67 28.94 -23.79
CA GLU A 241 -8.60 28.33 -24.75
C GLU A 241 -9.17 27.00 -24.21
N ASN A 242 -8.80 25.89 -24.84
CA ASN A 242 -9.26 24.54 -24.52
C ASN A 242 -8.21 23.74 -23.72
N ILE A 243 -7.18 24.38 -23.18
CA ILE A 243 -6.14 23.75 -22.37
C ILE A 243 -6.17 24.32 -20.95
N VAL A 244 -6.25 23.43 -19.97
CA VAL A 244 -6.12 23.75 -18.55
C VAL A 244 -4.88 23.07 -17.99
N GLU A 245 -4.08 23.81 -17.25
CA GLU A 245 -2.86 23.31 -16.63
C GLU A 245 -2.90 23.58 -15.13
N GLY A 246 -2.69 22.51 -14.35
CA GLY A 246 -2.40 22.58 -12.93
C GLY A 246 -0.92 22.28 -12.64
N ASP A 247 -0.61 22.09 -11.36
CA ASP A 247 0.74 21.69 -10.91
C ASP A 247 1.21 20.39 -11.58
N ASP A 248 0.34 19.37 -11.58
CA ASP A 248 0.70 18.00 -11.96
C ASP A 248 -0.34 17.35 -12.88
N TYR A 249 -1.16 18.17 -13.55
CA TYR A 249 -2.14 17.69 -14.51
C TYR A 249 -2.29 18.64 -15.70
N LYS A 250 -2.74 18.07 -16.81
CA LYS A 250 -3.17 18.80 -18.00
C LYS A 250 -4.55 18.31 -18.43
N ILE A 251 -5.42 19.25 -18.79
CA ILE A 251 -6.75 18.98 -19.31
C ILE A 251 -6.81 19.47 -20.75
N GLN A 252 -7.30 18.61 -21.63
CA GLN A 252 -7.70 18.98 -22.97
C GLN A 252 -9.23 19.01 -22.99
N ILE A 253 -9.81 20.19 -23.20
CA ILE A 253 -11.26 20.42 -23.23
C ILE A 253 -11.75 20.29 -24.68
N ASN A 254 -12.89 19.64 -24.84
CA ASN A 254 -13.57 19.51 -26.14
C ASN A 254 -14.35 20.80 -26.47
N GLN A 255 -14.60 21.04 -27.76
CA GLN A 255 -15.46 22.17 -28.18
C GLN A 255 -16.85 22.08 -27.56
N GLY A 256 -17.44 23.24 -27.20
CA GLY A 256 -18.74 23.32 -26.53
C GLY A 256 -18.68 23.07 -25.01
N TRP A 257 -17.48 23.05 -24.43
CA TRP A 257 -17.24 22.94 -23.00
C TRP A 257 -16.24 24.00 -22.54
N LYS A 258 -16.36 24.42 -21.28
CA LYS A 258 -15.46 25.40 -20.66
C LYS A 258 -15.24 25.09 -19.18
N VAL A 259 -14.19 25.67 -18.61
CA VAL A 259 -14.05 25.75 -17.16
C VAL A 259 -14.87 26.92 -16.64
N ALA A 260 -15.72 26.67 -15.66
CA ALA A 260 -16.37 27.69 -14.86
C ALA A 260 -15.76 27.71 -13.45
N GLU A 261 -15.76 28.87 -12.82
CA GLU A 261 -15.37 29.03 -11.42
C GLU A 261 -16.52 29.69 -10.67
N LYS A 262 -16.85 29.12 -9.51
CA LYS A 262 -17.84 29.68 -8.60
C LYS A 262 -17.43 29.39 -7.15
N ASP A 263 -17.32 30.44 -6.35
CA ASP A 263 -17.01 30.35 -4.91
C ASP A 263 -15.76 29.52 -4.60
N GLY A 264 -14.74 29.61 -5.46
CA GLY A 264 -13.47 28.86 -5.37
C GLY A 264 -13.54 27.44 -5.93
N ILE A 265 -14.68 26.99 -6.44
CA ILE A 265 -14.83 25.66 -7.03
C ILE A 265 -14.80 25.79 -8.55
N TYR A 266 -13.81 25.16 -9.16
CA TYR A 266 -13.71 25.03 -10.61
C TYR A 266 -14.46 23.77 -11.05
N THR A 267 -15.27 23.88 -12.10
CA THR A 267 -16.02 22.79 -12.73
C THR A 267 -15.84 22.84 -14.24
N ILE A 268 -16.03 21.71 -14.93
CA ILE A 268 -16.10 21.69 -16.39
C ILE A 268 -17.55 21.57 -16.80
N GLU A 269 -18.04 22.57 -17.54
CA GLU A 269 -19.45 22.76 -17.85
C GLU A 269 -19.64 22.92 -19.35
N LYS A 270 -20.81 22.53 -19.85
CA LYS A 270 -21.18 22.74 -21.24
C LYS A 270 -21.42 24.24 -21.46
N GLU A 271 -20.94 24.76 -22.58
CA GLU A 271 -21.09 26.18 -22.95
C GLU A 271 -22.53 26.63 -23.11
#